data_AF-A0A0A0K2I4-F1
#
_entry.id   AF-A0A0A0K2I4-F1
#
_cell.length_a   1.000
_cell.length_b   1.000
_cell.length_c   1.000
_cell.angle_alpha   90.00
_cell.angle_beta   90.00
_cell.angle_gamma   90.00
#
_symmetry.space_group_name_H-M   'P 1'
#
loop_
_entity.id
_entity.type
_entity.pdbx_description
1 polymer ?
#
loop_
_entity_poly.entity_id
_entity_poly.type
_entity_poly.pdbx_seq_one_letter_code
_entity_poly.pdbx_strand_id
1 'polypeptide(L)'
;MPRPLWNAASQILMALGYILLAIAIPGSLYIGSIVVGICYGVRLAITVPMASEVFGLKNYGMIYNVLILNLPLGSFLFSGLLAGILYDMEATTTKTGGNTCVGAHCYRLVFVVMACSCAIGFAMDSFLAFRTKRLYSKMRALKR
;
A
#
# COMPACT_ATOMS: atom_id res chain seq x y z
N MET A 1 0.29 -23.66 -0.30
CA MET A 1 -0.68 -22.70 0.31
C MET A 1 -0.87 -21.53 -0.65
N PRO A 2 -2.10 -21.01 -0.85
CA PRO A 2 -2.32 -19.98 -1.85
C PRO A 2 -1.72 -18.65 -1.38
N ARG A 3 -0.54 -18.31 -1.93
CA ARG A 3 0.15 -17.01 -1.78
C ARG A 3 -0.77 -15.78 -1.91
N PRO A 4 -1.85 -15.79 -2.73
CA PRO A 4 -2.80 -14.67 -2.80
C PRO A 4 -3.57 -14.40 -1.50
N LEU A 5 -3.79 -15.41 -0.67
CA LEU A 5 -4.55 -15.27 0.58
C LEU A 5 -3.77 -14.45 1.62
N TRP A 6 -2.45 -14.65 1.67
CA TRP A 6 -1.55 -13.87 2.52
C TRP A 6 -1.46 -12.40 2.06
N ASN A 7 -1.54 -12.15 0.76
CA ASN A 7 -1.55 -10.79 0.23
C ASN A 7 -2.85 -10.04 0.57
N ALA A 8 -3.99 -10.71 0.47
CA ALA A 8 -5.28 -10.15 0.88
C ALA A 8 -5.32 -9.85 2.40
N ALA A 9 -4.81 -10.77 3.23
CA ALA A 9 -4.73 -10.57 4.68
C ALA A 9 -3.81 -9.40 5.07
N SER A 10 -2.65 -9.26 4.41
CA SER A 10 -1.75 -8.13 4.65
C SER A 10 -2.36 -6.81 4.20
N GLN A 11 -3.27 -6.80 3.20
CA GLN A 11 -3.96 -5.60 2.76
C GLN A 11 -4.93 -5.06 3.81
N ILE A 12 -5.67 -5.97 4.44
CA ILE A 12 -6.61 -5.63 5.51
C ILE A 12 -5.83 -5.06 6.69
N LEU A 13 -4.73 -5.69 7.08
CA LEU A 13 -3.90 -5.21 8.19
C LEU A 13 -3.27 -3.84 7.89
N MET A 14 -2.85 -3.60 6.64
CA MET A 14 -2.32 -2.32 6.21
C MET A 14 -3.38 -1.21 6.20
N ALA A 15 -4.61 -1.52 5.77
CA ALA A 15 -5.74 -0.59 5.84
C ALA A 15 -6.07 -0.21 7.28
N LEU A 16 -6.06 -1.18 8.21
CA LEU A 16 -6.21 -0.92 9.65
C LEU A 16 -5.09 -0.02 10.19
N GLY A 17 -3.85 -0.23 9.74
CA GLY A 17 -2.71 0.65 10.05
C GLY A 17 -2.94 2.10 9.62
N TYR A 18 -3.43 2.34 8.40
CA TYR A 18 -3.77 3.69 7.95
C TYR A 18 -4.96 4.31 8.67
N ILE A 19 -5.98 3.52 9.02
CA ILE A 19 -7.10 4.00 9.84
C ILE A 19 -6.59 4.41 11.23
N LEU A 20 -5.72 3.62 11.85
CA LEU A 20 -5.07 3.97 13.12
C LEU A 20 -4.30 5.30 13.04
N LEU A 21 -3.56 5.51 11.95
CA LEU A 21 -2.87 6.78 11.68
C LEU A 21 -3.84 7.96 11.55
N ALA A 22 -5.04 7.73 10.99
CA ALA A 22 -6.06 8.75 10.80
C ALA A 22 -6.85 9.15 12.06
N ILE A 23 -6.84 8.33 13.13
CA ILE A 23 -7.52 8.67 14.40
C ILE A 23 -6.70 9.71 15.20
N ALA A 24 -5.42 9.91 14.87
CA ALA A 24 -4.57 10.97 15.41
C ALA A 24 -4.42 10.97 16.95
N ILE A 25 -4.49 9.79 17.59
CA ILE A 25 -4.24 9.62 19.03
C ILE A 25 -2.72 9.74 19.29
N PRO A 26 -2.27 10.32 20.41
CA PRO A 26 -0.86 10.29 20.80
C PRO A 26 -0.29 8.86 20.75
N GLY A 27 0.83 8.66 20.02
CA GLY A 27 1.47 7.36 19.83
C GLY A 27 0.95 6.50 18.66
N SER A 28 -0.20 6.84 18.07
CA SER A 28 -0.76 6.11 16.91
C SER A 28 0.14 6.16 15.68
N LEU A 29 0.84 7.29 15.46
CA LEU A 29 1.84 7.46 14.38
C LEU A 29 2.96 6.42 14.44
N TYR A 30 3.50 6.18 15.64
CA TYR A 30 4.61 5.24 15.83
C TYR A 30 4.16 3.80 15.58
N ILE A 31 3.08 3.39 16.25
CA ILE A 31 2.54 2.04 16.13
C ILE A 31 2.06 1.78 14.70
N GLY A 32 1.31 2.72 14.12
CA GLY A 32 0.80 2.62 12.76
C GLY A 32 1.89 2.50 11.71
N SER A 33 2.98 3.28 11.83
CA SER A 33 4.11 3.20 10.90
C SER A 33 4.84 1.85 10.96
N ILE A 34 5.02 1.29 12.16
CA ILE A 34 5.62 -0.04 12.33
C ILE A 34 4.74 -1.11 11.67
N VAL A 35 3.44 -1.11 11.95
CA VAL A 35 2.49 -2.09 11.40
C VAL A 35 2.44 -2.00 9.87
N VAL A 36 2.33 -0.79 9.32
CA VAL A 36 2.32 -0.57 7.86
C VAL A 36 3.64 -1.00 7.23
N GLY A 37 4.78 -0.67 7.85
CA GLY A 37 6.10 -1.05 7.36
C GLY A 37 6.30 -2.58 7.27
N ILE A 38 5.92 -3.31 8.33
CA ILE A 38 5.98 -4.78 8.35
C ILE A 38 5.08 -5.36 7.26
N CYS A 39 3.84 -4.89 7.13
CA CYS A 39 2.90 -5.37 6.11
C CYS A 39 3.41 -5.12 4.69
N TYR A 40 3.99 -3.95 4.44
CA TYR A 40 4.57 -3.59 3.15
C TYR A 40 5.75 -4.49 2.79
N GLY A 41 6.64 -4.78 3.74
CA GLY A 41 7.75 -5.72 3.55
C GLY A 41 7.28 -7.13 3.15
N VAL A 42 6.25 -7.64 3.84
CA VAL A 42 5.62 -8.94 3.50
C VAL A 42 5.05 -8.91 2.09
N ARG A 43 4.37 -7.83 1.68
CA ARG A 43 3.81 -7.70 0.34
C ARG A 43 4.89 -7.72 -0.74
N LEU A 44 6.00 -7.00 -0.56
CA LEU A 44 7.12 -7.04 -1.49
C LEU A 44 7.70 -8.45 -1.62
N ALA A 45 7.92 -9.13 -0.49
CA ALA A 45 8.46 -10.49 -0.46
C ALA A 45 7.56 -11.51 -1.17
N ILE A 46 6.24 -11.34 -1.12
CA ILE A 46 5.28 -12.23 -1.81
C ILE A 46 5.13 -11.86 -3.29
N THR A 47 5.23 -10.58 -3.64
CA THR A 47 5.00 -10.09 -5.01
C THR A 47 6.10 -10.53 -5.97
N VAL A 48 7.37 -10.54 -5.53
CA VAL A 48 8.54 -11.00 -6.31
C VAL A 48 8.34 -12.42 -6.88
N PRO A 49 8.09 -13.46 -6.06
CA PRO A 49 7.88 -14.81 -6.55
C PRO A 49 6.53 -14.98 -7.28
N MET A 50 5.52 -14.18 -6.96
CA MET A 50 4.25 -14.21 -7.71
C MET A 50 4.43 -13.71 -9.15
N ALA A 51 5.18 -12.61 -9.32
CA ALA A 51 5.47 -12.06 -10.63
C ALA A 51 6.27 -13.04 -11.52
N SER A 52 7.25 -13.76 -10.95
CA SER A 52 8.01 -14.76 -11.70
C SER A 52 7.17 -15.98 -12.09
N GLU A 53 6.19 -16.37 -11.27
CA GLU A 53 5.24 -17.45 -11.59
C GLU A 53 4.23 -17.06 -12.68
N VAL A 54 3.74 -15.82 -12.68
CA VAL A 54 2.70 -15.36 -13.63
C VAL A 54 3.27 -14.98 -14.99
N PHE A 55 4.39 -14.26 -15.02
CA PHE A 55 4.98 -13.75 -16.27
C PHE A 55 6.06 -14.65 -16.85
N GLY A 56 6.54 -15.63 -16.07
CA GLY A 56 7.66 -16.48 -16.43
C GLY A 56 9.00 -15.74 -16.41
N LEU A 57 10.09 -16.51 -16.55
CA LEU A 57 11.46 -16.00 -16.37
C LEU A 57 12.02 -15.27 -17.61
N LYS A 58 11.40 -15.43 -18.78
CA LYS A 58 11.98 -15.00 -20.07
C LYS A 58 12.25 -13.50 -20.15
N ASN A 59 11.35 -12.66 -19.61
CA ASN A 59 11.48 -11.20 -19.57
C ASN A 59 11.34 -10.63 -18.14
N TYR A 60 11.69 -11.42 -17.11
CA TYR A 60 11.45 -11.06 -15.72
C TYR A 60 12.10 -9.73 -15.32
N GLY A 61 13.34 -9.46 -15.76
CA GLY A 61 14.06 -8.24 -15.41
C GLY A 61 13.39 -6.96 -15.91
N MET A 62 12.80 -6.98 -17.11
CA MET A 62 12.10 -5.81 -17.67
C MET A 62 10.78 -5.56 -16.92
N ILE A 63 10.01 -6.63 -16.65
CA ILE A 63 8.74 -6.53 -15.92
C ILE A 63 8.99 -6.09 -14.48
N TYR A 64 10.03 -6.59 -13.84
CA TYR A 64 10.38 -6.22 -12.48
C TYR A 64 10.80 -4.75 -12.36
N ASN A 65 11.55 -4.23 -13.33
CA ASN A 65 11.86 -2.80 -13.39
C ASN A 65 10.60 -1.93 -13.51
N VAL A 66 9.64 -2.33 -14.35
CA VAL A 66 8.35 -1.64 -14.44
C VAL A 66 7.59 -1.71 -13.12
N LEU A 67 7.63 -2.85 -12.41
CA LEU A 67 7.05 -2.98 -11.08
C LEU A 67 7.69 -1.98 -10.11
N ILE A 68 9.02 -1.95 -10.02
CA ILE A 68 9.74 -1.11 -9.04
C ILE A 68 9.47 0.39 -9.22
N LEU A 69 9.10 0.84 -10.44
CA LEU A 69 8.68 2.22 -10.69
C LEU A 69 7.50 2.65 -9.81
N ASN A 70 6.72 1.71 -9.26
CA ASN A 70 5.64 2.03 -8.34
C ASN A 70 6.14 2.75 -7.07
N LEU A 71 7.37 2.48 -6.61
CA LEU A 71 7.94 3.12 -5.42
C LEU A 71 8.15 4.62 -5.62
N PRO A 72 8.95 5.08 -6.61
CA PRO A 72 9.16 6.50 -6.84
C PRO A 72 7.88 7.22 -7.26
N LEU A 73 7.02 6.58 -8.07
CA LEU A 73 5.71 7.16 -8.42
C LEU A 73 4.82 7.38 -7.19
N GLY A 74 4.75 6.38 -6.29
CA GLY A 74 3.98 6.48 -5.06
C GLY A 74 4.50 7.59 -4.15
N SER A 75 5.81 7.62 -3.90
CA SER A 75 6.43 8.67 -3.08
C SER A 75 6.22 10.06 -3.68
N PHE A 76 6.33 10.21 -5.00
CA PHE A 76 6.12 11.49 -5.68
C PHE A 76 4.67 11.97 -5.54
N LEU A 77 3.69 11.10 -5.83
CA LEU A 77 2.28 11.45 -5.79
C LEU A 77 1.78 11.70 -4.37
N PHE A 78 2.06 10.79 -3.43
CA PHE A 78 1.51 10.85 -2.08
C PHE A 78 2.32 11.74 -1.14
N SER A 79 3.66 11.67 -1.18
CA SER A 79 4.51 12.47 -0.28
C SER A 79 4.94 13.80 -0.89
N GLY A 80 5.23 13.84 -2.19
CA GLY A 80 5.64 15.08 -2.85
C GLY A 80 4.46 16.01 -3.11
N LEU A 81 3.51 15.54 -3.92
CA LEU A 81 2.41 16.36 -4.40
C LEU A 81 1.28 16.48 -3.38
N LEU A 82 0.69 15.35 -2.96
CA LEU A 82 -0.48 15.35 -2.09
C LEU A 82 -0.16 15.95 -0.72
N ALA A 83 0.94 15.52 -0.08
CA ALA A 83 1.33 16.07 1.22
C ALA A 83 1.70 17.55 1.15
N GLY A 84 2.36 18.00 0.06
CA GLY A 84 2.70 19.40 -0.16
C GLY A 84 1.46 20.29 -0.34
N ILE A 85 0.54 19.91 -1.24
CA ILE A 85 -0.71 20.66 -1.46
C ILE A 85 -1.51 20.75 -0.17
N LEU A 86 -1.64 19.64 0.56
CA LEU A 86 -2.44 19.59 1.77
C LEU A 86 -1.82 20.40 2.91
N TYR A 87 -0.49 20.38 3.01
CA TYR A 87 0.26 21.21 3.96
C TYR A 87 0.07 22.69 3.66
N ASP A 88 0.15 23.10 2.39
CA ASP A 88 -0.09 24.49 1.99
C ASP A 88 -1.53 24.94 2.23
N MET A 89 -2.50 24.03 2.11
CA MET A 89 -3.92 24.30 2.41
C MET A 89 -4.22 24.44 3.90
N GLU A 90 -3.57 23.64 4.76
CA GLU A 90 -3.76 23.69 6.21
C GLU A 90 -2.77 24.64 6.92
N ALA A 91 -1.76 25.16 6.21
CA ALA A 91 -0.85 26.17 6.70
C ALA A 91 -1.62 27.46 7.03
N THR A 92 -2.11 27.52 8.26
CA THR A 92 -2.79 28.69 8.80
C THR A 92 -1.73 29.76 9.02
N THR A 93 -1.97 30.98 8.53
CA THR A 93 -1.04 32.11 8.70
C THR A 93 -0.92 32.43 10.19
N THR A 94 0.08 31.86 10.87
CA THR A 94 0.35 32.18 12.27
C THR A 94 0.77 33.65 12.34
N LYS A 95 0.24 34.41 13.32
CA LYS A 95 0.53 35.85 13.54
C LYS A 95 2.04 36.19 13.70
N THR A 96 2.90 35.18 13.81
CA THR A 96 4.36 35.27 13.94
C THR A 96 5.14 34.81 12.69
N GLY A 97 4.49 34.60 11.54
CA GLY A 97 5.19 34.35 10.26
C GLY A 97 5.70 32.93 10.05
N GLY A 98 5.27 31.96 10.86
CA GLY A 98 5.57 30.54 10.69
C GLY A 98 4.42 29.77 10.03
N ASN A 99 4.67 29.16 8.87
CA ASN A 99 3.74 28.27 8.17
C ASN A 99 4.12 26.81 8.47
N THR A 100 3.93 26.34 9.71
CA THR A 100 4.23 24.94 10.07
C THR A 100 3.08 24.22 10.74
N CYS A 101 2.71 23.07 10.17
CA CYS A 101 1.66 22.18 10.66
C CYS A 101 2.26 20.77 10.80
N VAL A 102 2.43 20.31 12.04
CA VAL A 102 3.13 19.06 12.36
C VAL A 102 2.23 18.18 13.21
N GLY A 103 1.98 16.95 12.77
CA GLY A 103 1.23 15.95 13.51
C GLY A 103 0.23 15.18 12.65
N ALA A 104 -0.38 14.15 13.25
CA ALA A 104 -1.34 13.29 12.57
C ALA A 104 -2.59 14.03 12.10
N HIS A 105 -2.95 15.14 12.74
CA HIS A 105 -4.10 15.96 12.38
C HIS A 105 -3.91 16.62 11.00
N CYS A 106 -2.71 17.16 10.72
CA CYS A 106 -2.39 17.83 9.47
C CYS A 106 -2.42 16.88 8.26
N TYR A 107 -1.95 15.64 8.48
CA TYR A 107 -1.85 14.61 7.45
C TYR A 107 -3.03 13.64 7.46
N ARG A 108 -4.09 13.93 8.23
CA ARG A 108 -5.24 13.03 8.39
C ARG A 108 -5.88 12.69 7.05
N LEU A 109 -6.01 13.68 6.16
CA LEU A 109 -6.57 13.49 4.83
C LEU A 109 -5.68 12.59 3.96
N VAL A 110 -4.34 12.71 4.08
CA VAL A 110 -3.39 11.80 3.41
C VAL A 110 -3.60 10.37 3.89
N PHE A 111 -3.73 10.13 5.20
CA PHE A 111 -3.98 8.79 5.75
C PHE A 111 -5.32 8.22 5.29
N VAL A 112 -6.37 9.03 5.18
CA VAL A 112 -7.67 8.60 4.64
C VAL A 112 -7.55 8.20 3.17
N VAL A 113 -6.88 9.02 2.35
CA VAL A 113 -6.64 8.69 0.93
C VAL A 113 -5.85 7.39 0.78
N MET A 114 -4.85 7.16 1.63
CA MET A 114 -4.09 5.91 1.66
C MET A 114 -4.93 4.70 2.13
N ALA A 115 -5.86 4.90 3.07
CA ALA A 115 -6.81 3.86 3.44
C ALA A 115 -7.75 3.50 2.27
N CYS A 116 -8.23 4.50 1.52
CA CYS A 116 -9.03 4.28 0.31
C CYS A 116 -8.25 3.54 -0.78
N SER A 117 -6.99 3.91 -1.01
CA SER A 117 -6.14 3.22 -1.99
C SER A 117 -5.90 1.75 -1.58
N CYS A 118 -5.77 1.47 -0.28
CA CYS A 118 -5.70 0.10 0.24
C CYS A 118 -6.97 -0.70 -0.02
N ALA A 119 -8.16 -0.09 0.09
CA ALA A 119 -9.44 -0.74 -0.21
C ALA A 119 -9.56 -1.10 -1.71
N ILE A 120 -9.15 -0.20 -2.60
CA ILE A 120 -9.08 -0.46 -4.04
C ILE A 120 -8.10 -1.60 -4.32
N GLY A 121 -6.92 -1.56 -3.70
CA GLY A 121 -5.93 -2.63 -3.78
C GLY A 121 -6.49 -3.97 -3.30
N PHE A 122 -7.20 -4.01 -2.18
CA PHE A 122 -7.84 -5.22 -1.66
C PHE A 122 -8.88 -5.80 -2.64
N ALA A 123 -9.66 -4.94 -3.30
CA ALA A 123 -10.61 -5.37 -4.33
C ALA A 123 -9.88 -5.97 -5.54
N MET A 124 -8.80 -5.35 -5.99
CA MET A 124 -7.95 -5.84 -7.09
C MET A 124 -7.27 -7.17 -6.73
N ASP A 125 -6.69 -7.28 -5.53
CA ASP A 125 -6.07 -8.50 -5.00
C ASP A 125 -7.10 -9.62 -4.84
N SER A 126 -8.31 -9.31 -4.37
CA SER A 126 -9.41 -10.28 -4.30
C SER A 126 -9.79 -10.77 -5.69
N PHE A 127 -9.93 -9.87 -6.66
CA PHE A 127 -10.21 -10.22 -8.04
C PHE A 127 -9.12 -11.11 -8.65
N LEU A 128 -7.85 -10.74 -8.44
CA LEU A 128 -6.70 -11.53 -8.85
C LEU A 128 -6.70 -12.89 -8.16
N ALA A 129 -6.99 -12.96 -6.85
CA ALA A 129 -7.12 -14.21 -6.12
C ALA A 129 -8.23 -15.11 -6.68
N PHE A 130 -9.38 -14.55 -7.08
CA PHE A 130 -10.43 -15.30 -7.77
C PHE A 130 -9.97 -15.84 -9.14
N ARG A 131 -9.28 -15.03 -9.93
CA ARG A 131 -8.70 -15.46 -11.23
C ARG A 131 -7.64 -16.54 -11.05
N THR A 132 -6.73 -16.35 -10.10
CA THR A 132 -5.63 -17.27 -9.79
C THR A 132 -6.15 -18.55 -9.14
N LYS A 133 -7.24 -18.51 -8.36
CA LYS A 133 -7.95 -19.70 -7.88
C LYS A 133 -8.47 -20.56 -9.04
N ARG A 134 -8.99 -19.97 -10.12
CA ARG A 134 -9.38 -20.73 -11.34
C ARG A 134 -8.18 -21.36 -12.03
N LEU A 135 -7.02 -20.69 -12.04
CA LEU A 135 -5.78 -21.25 -12.61
C LEU A 135 -5.25 -22.40 -11.74
N TYR A 136 -5.20 -22.22 -10.42
CA TYR A 136 -4.78 -23.25 -9.46
C TYR A 136 -5.77 -24.42 -9.35
N SER A 137 -7.06 -24.21 -9.59
CA SER A 137 -8.03 -25.31 -9.69
C SER A 137 -7.81 -26.12 -10.96
N LYS A 138 -7.52 -25.46 -12.10
CA LYS A 138 -7.12 -26.13 -13.34
C LYS A 138 -5.80 -26.90 -13.17
N MET A 139 -4.78 -26.33 -12.53
CA MET A 139 -3.52 -27.04 -12.25
C MET A 139 -3.69 -28.22 -11.28
N ARG A 140 -4.58 -28.11 -10.29
CA ARG A 140 -4.92 -29.24 -9.39
C ARG A 140 -5.72 -30.33 -10.10
N ALA A 141 -6.55 -29.98 -11.07
CA ALA A 141 -7.27 -30.95 -11.90
C ALA A 141 -6.35 -31.67 -12.89
N LEU A 142 -5.31 -31.00 -13.40
CA LEU A 142 -4.29 -31.59 -14.29
C LEU A 142 -3.28 -32.51 -13.56
N LYS A 143 -3.25 -32.47 -12.23
CA LYS A 143 -2.39 -33.31 -11.39
C LYS A 143 -3.12 -34.53 -10.82
N ARG A 144 -4.33 -34.82 -11.31
CA ARG A 144 -5.16 -35.95 -10.89
C ARG A 144 -5.33 -36.94 -12.03
#